data_AF-A0A1H3JFW5-F1
#
_entry.id   AF-A0A1H3JFW5-F1
#
_cell.length_a   1.000
_cell.length_b   1.000
_cell.length_c   1.000
_cell.angle_alpha   90.00
_cell.angle_beta   90.00
_cell.angle_gamma   90.00
#
_symmetry.space_group_name_H-M   'P 1'
#
loop_
_entity.id
_entity.type
_entity.pdbx_description
1 polymer ?
#
loop_
_entity_poly.entity_id
_entity_poly.type
_entity_poly.pdbx_seq_one_letter_code
_entity_poly.pdbx_strand_id
1 'polypeptide(L)'
;MVDPKTFAESTLQLLQQDPRRYHNFGVYWYFVKALMKRYYTKDNLHLLGEYMDADTMARMPEHATLQEAIEAAIEEYRHNASFNLGRSTVEDLTGGGVLDLHDEDAGV
;
A
#
# COMPACT_ATOMS: atom_id res chain seq x y z
N MET A 1 12.70 12.83 8.30
CA MET A 1 12.67 12.54 6.85
C MET A 1 12.79 11.05 6.69
N VAL A 2 11.79 10.43 6.06
CA VAL A 2 11.73 8.99 5.83
C VAL A 2 12.46 8.71 4.52
N ASP A 3 13.59 8.02 4.60
CA ASP A 3 14.31 7.61 3.39
C ASP A 3 13.48 6.58 2.60
N PRO A 4 13.22 6.78 1.29
CA PRO A 4 12.39 5.89 0.50
C PRO A 4 12.91 4.45 0.43
N LYS A 5 14.24 4.26 0.46
CA LYS A 5 14.85 2.93 0.47
C LYS A 5 14.61 2.23 1.80
N THR A 6 14.80 2.93 2.91
CA THR A 6 14.51 2.42 4.27
C THR A 6 13.04 2.05 4.43
N PHE A 7 12.13 2.85 3.87
CA PHE A 7 10.71 2.52 3.81
C PHE A 7 10.45 1.26 2.98
N ALA A 8 11.04 1.14 1.79
CA ALA A 8 10.88 -0.06 0.95
C ALA A 8 11.43 -1.32 1.63
N GLU A 9 12.58 -1.24 2.30
CA GLU A 9 13.16 -2.34 3.09
C GLU A 9 12.23 -2.78 4.23
N SER A 10 11.69 -1.82 4.98
CA SER A 10 10.77 -2.10 6.08
C SER A 10 9.46 -2.72 5.58
N THR A 11 8.91 -2.19 4.49
CA THR A 11 7.69 -2.71 3.85
C THR A 11 7.91 -4.11 3.30
N LEU A 12 9.07 -4.39 2.70
CA LEU A 12 9.41 -5.73 2.23
C LEU A 12 9.41 -6.73 3.38
N GLN A 13 10.10 -6.43 4.49
CA GLN A 13 10.11 -7.31 5.67
C GLN A 13 8.71 -7.55 6.22
N LEU A 14 7.89 -6.50 6.26
CA LEU A 14 6.52 -6.56 6.75
C LEU A 14 5.63 -7.47 5.89
N LEU A 15 5.73 -7.36 4.57
CA LEU A 15 4.94 -8.16 3.61
C LEU A 15 5.48 -9.57 3.41
N GLN A 16 6.77 -9.82 3.68
CA GLN A 16 7.32 -11.18 3.72
C GLN A 16 6.83 -11.97 4.93
N GLN A 17 6.56 -11.31 6.06
CA GLN A 17 5.96 -11.95 7.23
C GLN A 17 4.49 -12.33 7.00
N ASP A 18 3.73 -11.43 6.39
CA ASP A 18 2.34 -11.66 6.02
C ASP A 18 1.99 -10.77 4.81
N PRO A 19 1.89 -11.35 3.60
CA PRO A 19 1.57 -10.61 2.39
C PRO A 19 0.24 -9.86 2.50
N ARG A 20 -0.74 -10.39 3.25
CA ARG A 20 -2.08 -9.79 3.37
C ARG A 20 -2.07 -8.41 3.99
N ARG A 21 -1.00 -8.05 4.70
CA ARG A 21 -0.82 -6.71 5.28
C ARG A 21 -0.78 -5.60 4.25
N TYR A 22 -0.63 -5.90 2.96
CA TYR A 22 -0.74 -4.88 1.91
C TYR A 22 -2.07 -4.14 1.94
N HIS A 23 -3.15 -4.79 2.40
CA HIS A 23 -4.49 -4.20 2.51
C HIS A 23 -4.50 -3.00 3.45
N ASN A 24 -3.61 -2.98 4.46
CA ASN A 24 -3.55 -1.88 5.41
C ASN A 24 -3.04 -0.59 4.75
N PHE A 25 -2.35 -0.64 3.61
CA PHE A 25 -1.97 0.56 2.88
C PHE A 25 -3.16 1.24 2.18
N GLY A 26 -4.33 0.61 2.10
CA GLY A 26 -5.52 1.22 1.52
C GLY A 26 -5.26 1.75 0.11
N VAL A 27 -5.75 2.96 -0.15
CA VAL A 27 -5.56 3.66 -1.43
C VAL A 27 -4.09 3.88 -1.80
N TYR A 28 -3.17 3.83 -0.83
CA TYR A 28 -1.74 4.01 -1.06
C TYR A 28 -1.04 2.74 -1.56
N TRP A 29 -1.72 1.59 -1.60
CA TRP A 29 -1.06 0.33 -1.95
C TRP A 29 -0.33 0.40 -3.30
N TYR A 30 -0.97 0.91 -4.36
CA TYR A 30 -0.35 0.97 -5.68
C TYR A 30 0.82 1.97 -5.75
N PHE A 31 0.76 3.06 -4.97
CA PHE A 31 1.90 3.94 -4.78
C PHE A 31 3.07 3.22 -4.09
N VAL A 32 2.79 2.49 -3.01
CA VAL A 32 3.79 1.70 -2.29
C VAL A 32 4.38 0.61 -3.19
N LYS A 33 3.54 -0.10 -3.95
CA LYS A 33 3.95 -1.11 -4.95
C LYS A 33 4.87 -0.50 -6.00
N ALA A 34 4.50 0.65 -6.58
CA ALA A 34 5.35 1.36 -7.55
C ALA A 34 6.68 1.81 -6.95
N LEU A 35 6.69 2.25 -5.69
CA LEU A 35 7.91 2.61 -4.97
C LEU A 35 8.80 1.38 -4.71
N MET A 36 8.23 0.27 -4.26
CA MET A 36 8.94 -0.99 -4.02
C MET A 36 9.56 -1.55 -5.30
N LYS A 37 8.88 -1.44 -6.45
CA LYS A 37 9.39 -1.86 -7.77
C LYS A 37 10.66 -1.11 -8.22
N ARG A 38 11.01 0.01 -7.57
CA ARG A 38 12.30 0.70 -7.82
C ARG A 38 13.50 -0.05 -7.22
N TYR A 39 13.26 -0.91 -6.23
CA TYR A 39 14.30 -1.58 -5.45
C TYR A 39 14.19 -3.11 -5.49
N TYR A 40 13.01 -3.67 -5.76
CA TYR A 40 12.71 -5.09 -5.67
C TYR A 40 11.89 -5.58 -6.86
N THR A 41 11.87 -6.91 -7.05
CA THR A 41 11.09 -7.58 -8.10
C THR A 41 10.15 -8.63 -7.52
N LYS A 42 9.35 -9.29 -8.38
CA LYS A 42 8.49 -10.42 -7.98
C LYS A 42 9.24 -11.54 -7.26
N ASP A 43 10.55 -11.68 -7.50
CA ASP A 43 11.39 -12.69 -6.84
C ASP A 43 11.56 -12.41 -5.34
N ASN A 44 11.49 -11.14 -4.94
CA ASN A 44 11.54 -10.73 -3.53
C ASN A 44 10.16 -10.80 -2.86
N LEU A 45 9.11 -10.46 -3.61
CA LEU A 45 7.73 -10.41 -3.16
C LEU A 45 6.78 -10.59 -4.35
N HIS A 46 6.01 -11.69 -4.37
CA HIS A 46 5.12 -12.03 -5.49
C HIS A 46 4.08 -10.95 -5.81
N LEU A 47 3.70 -10.14 -4.82
CA LEU A 47 2.79 -8.99 -4.97
C LEU A 47 3.31 -7.89 -5.90
N LEU A 48 4.61 -7.85 -6.22
CA LEU A 48 5.23 -6.79 -7.02
C LEU A 48 5.05 -6.96 -8.53
N GLY A 49 3.86 -7.36 -8.95
CA GLY A 49 3.56 -7.45 -10.37
C GLY A 49 3.17 -6.17 -11.05
N GLU A 50 2.52 -6.33 -12.20
CA GLU A 50 2.17 -5.23 -13.10
C GLU A 50 0.76 -4.71 -12.85
N TYR A 51 -0.05 -5.42 -12.08
CA TYR A 51 -1.42 -5.02 -11.83
C TYR A 51 -1.47 -3.73 -11.00
N MET A 52 -2.19 -2.75 -11.53
CA MET A 52 -2.45 -1.45 -10.89
C MET A 52 -3.93 -1.14 -11.11
N ASP A 53 -4.70 -0.99 -10.03
CA ASP A 53 -6.10 -0.60 -10.14
C ASP A 53 -6.23 0.92 -10.28
N ALA A 54 -6.77 1.34 -11.42
CA ALA A 54 -6.94 2.75 -11.75
C ALA A 54 -7.94 3.45 -10.81
N ASP A 55 -8.97 2.74 -10.34
CA ASP A 55 -10.00 3.32 -9.47
C ASP A 55 -9.43 3.62 -8.08
N THR A 56 -8.67 2.71 -7.50
CA THR A 56 -7.98 2.94 -6.23
C THR A 56 -6.91 4.03 -6.35
N MET A 57 -6.15 4.04 -7.45
CA MET A 57 -5.17 5.10 -7.70
C MET A 57 -5.81 6.49 -7.82
N ALA A 58 -6.99 6.59 -8.44
CA ALA A 58 -7.72 7.85 -8.56
C ALA A 58 -8.25 8.39 -7.21
N ARG A 59 -8.41 7.52 -6.21
CA ARG A 59 -8.84 7.89 -4.85
C ARG A 59 -7.67 8.28 -3.93
N MET A 60 -6.44 8.03 -4.34
CA MET A 60 -5.27 8.44 -3.58
C MET A 60 -5.23 9.98 -3.50
N PRO A 61 -5.15 10.58 -2.29
CA PRO A 61 -5.00 12.02 -2.16
C PRO A 61 -3.75 12.53 -2.87
N GLU A 62 -3.83 13.73 -3.46
CA GLU A 62 -2.67 14.39 -4.05
C GLU A 62 -1.72 14.88 -2.94
N HIS A 63 -0.42 14.61 -3.12
CA HIS A 63 0.65 15.04 -2.20
C HIS A 63 1.63 15.94 -2.93
N ALA A 64 2.12 17.00 -2.28
CA ALA A 64 3.03 17.95 -2.90
C ALA A 64 4.46 17.38 -3.04
N THR A 65 4.82 16.44 -2.17
CA THR A 65 6.14 15.80 -2.19
C THR A 65 6.06 14.28 -2.02
N LEU A 66 7.10 13.57 -2.49
CA LEU A 66 7.25 12.14 -2.23
C LEU A 66 7.29 11.83 -0.73
N GLN A 67 7.87 12.73 0.06
CA GLN A 67 7.98 12.58 1.51
C GLN A 67 6.59 12.55 2.16
N GLU A 68 5.72 13.51 1.81
CA GLU A 68 4.34 13.57 2.30
C GLU A 68 3.56 12.32 1.91
N ALA A 69 3.72 11.83 0.68
CA ALA A 69 3.04 10.62 0.22
C ALA A 69 3.48 9.36 1.01
N ILE A 70 4.78 9.25 1.33
CA ILE A 70 5.29 8.14 2.16
C ILE A 70 4.76 8.25 3.59
N GLU A 71 4.76 9.44 4.18
CA GLU A 71 4.24 9.66 5.54
C GLU A 71 2.75 9.34 5.62
N ALA A 72 1.97 9.78 4.62
CA ALA A 72 0.54 9.47 4.54
C ALA A 72 0.27 7.96 4.40
N ALA A 73 1.07 7.25 3.58
CA ALA A 73 0.96 5.80 3.46
C ALA A 73 1.28 5.06 4.77
N ILE A 74 2.24 5.56 5.55
CA ILE A 74 2.59 5.01 6.87
C ILE A 74 1.45 5.23 7.87
N GLU A 75 0.87 6.43 7.89
CA GLU A 75 -0.24 6.76 8.78
C GLU A 75 -1.49 5.95 8.43
N GLU A 76 -1.79 5.79 7.14
CA GLU A 76 -2.87 4.92 6.67
C GLU A 76 -2.65 3.47 7.12
N TYR A 77 -1.43 2.95 6.93
CA TYR A 77 -1.06 1.62 7.39
C TYR A 77 -1.28 1.44 8.89
N ARG A 78 -0.83 2.40 9.70
CA ARG A 78 -0.97 2.36 11.17
C ARG A 78 -2.43 2.44 11.60
N HIS A 79 -3.20 3.31 10.95
CA HIS A 79 -4.63 3.44 11.19
C HIS A 79 -5.33 2.11 10.92
N ASN A 80 -5.16 1.54 9.73
CA ASN A 80 -5.79 0.28 9.35
C ASN A 80 -5.29 -0.91 10.17
N ALA A 81 -4.00 -0.97 10.50
CA ALA A 81 -3.47 -2.01 11.38
C ALA A 81 -4.06 -1.95 12.80
N SER A 82 -4.43 -0.75 13.28
CA SER A 82 -5.01 -0.54 14.61
C SER A 82 -6.51 -0.79 14.65
N PHE A 83 -7.24 -0.44 13.58
CA PHE A 83 -8.70 -0.41 13.58
C PHE A 83 -9.37 -1.42 12.64
N ASN A 84 -8.69 -1.88 11.58
CA ASN A 84 -9.30 -2.70 10.54
C ASN A 84 -9.34 -4.21 10.88
N LEU A 85 -8.70 -4.64 11.98
CA LEU A 85 -8.74 -6.01 12.52
C LEU A 85 -8.49 -7.14 11.48
N GLY A 86 -7.78 -6.85 10.40
CA GLY A 86 -7.49 -7.81 9.32
C GLY A 86 -8.61 -8.04 8.31
N ARG A 87 -9.58 -7.13 8.20
CA ARG A 87 -10.59 -7.16 7.11
C ARG A 87 -9.98 -6.69 5.79
N SER A 88 -10.46 -7.24 4.68
CA SER A 88 -10.04 -6.83 3.32
C SER A 88 -10.62 -5.49 2.89
N THR A 89 -11.69 -5.08 3.55
CA THR A 89 -12.41 -3.83 3.37
C THR A 89 -11.66 -2.70 4.08
N VAL A 90 -11.23 -1.68 3.37
CA VAL A 90 -10.57 -0.49 3.92
C VAL A 90 -11.51 0.71 3.80
N GLU A 91 -11.53 1.60 4.80
CA GLU A 91 -12.33 2.83 4.70
C GLU A 91 -11.67 3.79 3.70
N ASP A 92 -12.47 4.32 2.78
CA ASP A 92 -12.01 5.33 1.83
C ASP A 92 -11.92 6.69 2.52
N LEU A 93 -10.68 7.18 2.70
CA LEU A 93 -10.36 8.48 3.29
C LEU A 93 -11.05 9.67 2.58
N THR A 94 -11.49 9.52 1.33
CA THR A 94 -12.15 10.60 0.56
C THR A 94 -13.67 10.68 0.79
N GLY A 95 -14.21 9.86 1.71
CA GLY A 95 -15.64 9.89 2.07
C GLY A 95 -16.52 9.00 1.19
N GLY A 96 -15.91 8.09 0.43
CA GLY A 96 -16.59 7.20 -0.53
C GLY A 96 -17.15 5.89 0.04
N GLY A 97 -16.93 5.58 1.33
CA GLY A 97 -17.41 4.36 1.98
C GLY A 97 -16.30 3.30 2.16
N VAL A 98 -16.61 2.05 1.84
CA VAL A 98 -15.69 0.92 1.96
C VAL A 98 -15.07 0.61 0.60
N LEU A 99 -13.76 0.49 0.53
CA LEU A 99 -12.98 0.06 -0.63
C LEU A 99 -12.59 -1.41 -0.46
N ASP A 100 -12.92 -2.23 -1.46
CA ASP A 100 -12.32 -3.56 -1.60
C ASP A 100 -11.04 -3.42 -2.43
N LEU A 101 -9.88 -3.60 -1.78
CA LEU A 101 -8.58 -3.59 -2.44
C LEU A 101 -8.42 -4.86 -3.26
N HIS A 102 -8.55 -4.75 -4.58
CA HIS A 102 -8.35 -5.87 -5.50
C HIS A 102 -6.94 -5.83 -6.09
N ASP A 103 -6.08 -6.80 -5.77
CA ASP A 103 -4.79 -6.95 -6.45
C ASP A 103 -4.67 -8.36 -7.04
N GLU A 104 -4.76 -8.46 -8.37
CA GLU A 104 -4.63 -9.73 -9.08
C GLU A 104 -3.28 -10.41 -8.80
N ASP A 105 -2.22 -9.63 -8.52
CA ASP A 105 -0.90 -10.18 -8.18
C ASP A 105 -0.87 -10.81 -6.78
N ALA A 106 -1.87 -10.54 -5.93
CA ALA A 106 -2.06 -11.19 -4.64
C ALA A 106 -2.81 -12.52 -4.73
N GLY A 107 -3.31 -12.88 -5.92
CA GLY A 107 -4.07 -14.11 -6.16
C GLY A 107 -5.49 -14.10 -5.60
N VAL A 108 -6.07 -12.90 -5.40
CA VAL A 108 -7.44 -12.69 -4.90
C VAL A 108 -8.29 -12.01 -5.95
#